data_AF-A0A5N6PK96-F1
#
_entry.id   AF-A0A5N6PK96-F1
#
_cell.length_a   1.000
_cell.length_b   1.000
_cell.length_c   1.000
_cell.angle_alpha   90.00
_cell.angle_beta   90.00
_cell.angle_gamma   90.00
#
_symmetry.space_group_name_H-M   'P 1'
#
loop_
_entity.id
_entity.type
_entity.pdbx_description
1 polymer ?
#
loop_
_entity_poly.entity_id
_entity_poly.type
_entity_poly.pdbx_seq_one_letter_code
_entity_poly.pdbx_strand_id
1 'polypeptide(L)'
;MLLSSRNSCSCGMSKKAYVLELNNLPKFKFHCNYNEVLPVTSGNLEKLISFGLCACTNLESFSASICGLQHLIELKLEGSVPEVPKDLWKLESLEQLTLSMKEIKHLPDNICMLKHLKSLDLKSCWLLEQLPMDLGGLECLEELHLTDCISLRDIPDSICKIKCLKNLHLPYCIQVEKLPEEIGRLEYLEILNLEGAGVSRLPESIFELKDLRIIGSTWRLESYGFTSVTETSTNIAYCYIGNYFDLNL
;
A
#
# COMPACT_ATOMS: atom_id res chain seq x y z
N MET A 1 -12.11 22.38 -7.83
CA MET A 1 -12.58 21.11 -8.43
C MET A 1 -11.91 20.97 -9.77
N LEU A 2 -11.10 19.92 -9.97
CA LEU A 2 -10.51 19.59 -11.27
C LEU A 2 -11.09 18.24 -11.71
N LEU A 3 -12.11 18.30 -12.56
CA LEU A 3 -12.49 17.16 -13.40
C LEU A 3 -11.55 17.20 -14.60
N SER A 4 -10.52 16.36 -14.59
CA SER A 4 -9.64 16.22 -15.75
C SER A 4 -9.81 14.83 -16.33
N SER A 5 -10.05 14.75 -17.64
CA SER A 5 -9.94 13.49 -18.37
C SER A 5 -8.48 13.26 -18.68
N ARG A 6 -7.90 12.14 -18.23
CA ARG A 6 -6.61 11.69 -18.74
C ARG A 6 -6.86 10.57 -19.75
N ASN A 7 -6.28 10.74 -20.94
CA ASN A 7 -6.05 9.61 -21.83
C ASN A 7 -4.73 8.99 -21.40
N SER A 8 -4.72 7.75 -20.91
CA SER A 8 -3.49 6.97 -20.78
C SER A 8 -3.64 5.68 -21.56
N CYS A 9 -2.88 5.54 -22.65
CA CYS A 9 -2.20 4.31 -23.05
C CYS A 9 -1.41 4.51 -24.36
N SER A 10 -0.15 4.07 -24.36
CA SER A 10 0.72 3.87 -25.52
C SER A 10 0.43 2.57 -26.29
N CYS A 11 -0.71 1.93 -26.03
CA CYS A 11 -1.18 0.73 -26.73
C CYS A 11 -2.66 0.90 -27.10
N GLY A 12 -2.93 1.54 -28.25
CA GLY A 12 -4.09 1.35 -29.15
C GLY A 12 -5.55 1.31 -28.65
N MET A 13 -5.85 1.28 -27.36
CA MET A 13 -7.20 1.25 -26.78
C MET A 13 -7.32 2.39 -25.77
N SER A 14 -8.04 3.45 -26.15
CA SER A 14 -8.27 4.60 -25.27
C SER A 14 -9.31 4.23 -24.20
N LYS A 15 -8.84 3.91 -22.98
CA LYS A 15 -9.68 3.99 -21.77
C LYS A 15 -9.64 5.44 -21.29
N LYS A 16 -10.80 6.09 -21.19
CA LYS A 16 -10.91 7.44 -20.63
C LYS A 16 -10.97 7.33 -19.12
N ALA A 17 -9.88 7.71 -18.46
CA ALA A 17 -9.79 7.81 -17.01
C ALA A 17 -10.31 9.17 -16.55
N TYR A 18 -11.21 9.18 -15.57
CA TYR A 18 -11.72 10.42 -14.97
C TYR A 18 -11.21 10.57 -13.55
N VAL A 19 -10.63 11.74 -13.27
CA VAL A 19 -10.09 12.09 -11.95
C VAL A 19 -11.06 12.99 -11.20
N LEU A 20 -11.36 12.64 -9.95
CA LEU A 20 -12.11 13.48 -9.01
C LEU A 20 -11.22 13.85 -7.82
N GLU A 21 -10.96 15.15 -7.66
CA GLU A 21 -10.23 15.69 -6.51
C GLU A 21 -11.12 16.60 -5.67
N LEU A 22 -11.32 16.22 -4.42
CA LEU A 22 -12.00 17.02 -3.39
C LEU A 22 -10.99 17.41 -2.32
N ASN A 23 -10.44 18.63 -2.45
CA ASN A 23 -9.50 19.23 -1.52
C ASN A 23 -10.16 20.11 -0.44
N ASN A 24 -11.49 20.26 -0.50
CA ASN A 24 -12.26 21.18 0.35
C ASN A 24 -12.85 20.52 1.61
N LEU A 25 -12.58 19.23 1.81
CA LEU A 25 -13.04 18.51 3.00
C LEU A 25 -12.12 18.86 4.19
N PRO A 26 -12.66 19.37 5.31
CA PRO A 26 -11.87 19.94 6.40
C PRO A 26 -10.93 18.95 7.11
N LYS A 27 -11.14 17.64 6.96
CA LYS A 27 -10.38 16.60 7.68
C LYS A 27 -9.60 15.62 6.78
N PHE A 28 -9.89 15.55 5.49
CA PHE A 28 -9.22 14.63 4.57
C PHE A 28 -9.35 15.09 3.11
N LYS A 29 -8.35 14.83 2.27
CA LYS A 29 -8.38 14.97 0.82
C LYS A 29 -8.74 13.62 0.19
N PHE A 30 -9.45 13.69 -0.93
CA PHE A 30 -9.91 12.53 -1.68
C PHE A 30 -9.52 12.68 -3.15
N HIS A 31 -8.88 11.64 -3.70
CA HIS A 31 -8.57 11.52 -5.11
C HIS A 31 -9.01 10.13 -5.59
N CYS A 32 -9.67 10.05 -6.75
CA CYS A 32 -10.12 8.78 -7.29
C CYS A 32 -10.10 8.73 -8.83
N ASN A 33 -9.91 7.53 -9.38
CA ASN A 33 -9.86 7.26 -10.82
C ASN A 33 -10.89 6.21 -11.26
N TYR A 34 -11.58 6.47 -12.38
CA TYR A 34 -12.69 5.69 -12.90
C TYR A 34 -12.44 5.20 -14.33
N ASN A 35 -12.76 3.93 -14.63
CA ASN A 35 -12.44 3.28 -15.93
C ASN A 35 -13.43 3.59 -17.07
N GLU A 36 -14.61 4.11 -16.74
CA GLU A 36 -15.68 4.42 -17.69
C GLU A 36 -16.04 5.91 -17.66
N VAL A 37 -16.79 6.37 -18.68
CA VAL A 37 -17.42 7.69 -18.66
C VAL A 37 -18.13 7.83 -17.32
N LEU A 38 -17.63 8.72 -16.44
CA LEU A 38 -18.29 9.03 -15.17
C LEU A 38 -19.77 9.13 -15.47
N PRO A 39 -20.65 8.38 -14.80
CA PRO A 39 -22.06 8.60 -14.95
C PRO A 39 -22.30 10.01 -14.41
N VAL A 40 -22.34 10.98 -15.33
CA VAL A 40 -22.65 12.40 -15.08
C VAL A 40 -24.03 12.51 -14.40
N THR A 41 -24.79 11.41 -14.38
CA THR A 41 -26.11 11.21 -13.78
C THR A 41 -26.12 10.39 -12.48
N SER A 42 -24.99 9.91 -11.95
CA SER A 42 -25.02 9.21 -10.66
C SER A 42 -25.10 10.24 -9.54
N GLY A 43 -26.24 10.31 -8.86
CA GLY A 43 -26.43 11.19 -7.71
C GLY A 43 -25.37 11.01 -6.60
N ASN A 44 -24.55 9.95 -6.65
CA ASN A 44 -23.41 9.73 -5.75
C ASN A 44 -22.24 10.69 -6.00
N LEU A 45 -21.97 11.06 -7.26
CA LEU A 45 -20.93 12.04 -7.59
C LEU A 45 -21.36 13.44 -7.18
N GLU A 46 -22.60 13.84 -7.50
CA GLU A 46 -23.16 15.11 -7.02
C GLU A 46 -23.19 15.16 -5.49
N LYS A 47 -23.53 14.05 -4.83
CA LYS A 47 -23.42 13.92 -3.36
C LYS A 47 -21.99 14.11 -2.88
N LEU A 48 -20.99 13.42 -3.45
CA LEU A 48 -19.58 13.59 -3.08
C LEU A 48 -19.09 15.02 -3.30
N ILE A 49 -19.49 15.67 -4.39
CA ILE A 49 -19.20 17.08 -4.67
C ILE A 49 -19.86 17.97 -3.61
N SER A 50 -21.13 17.71 -3.29
CA SER A 50 -21.84 18.43 -2.23
C SER A 50 -21.20 18.22 -0.85
N PHE A 51 -20.66 17.03 -0.57
CA PHE A 51 -19.91 16.73 0.66
C PHE A 51 -18.62 17.53 0.74
N GLY A 52 -17.87 17.67 -0.36
CA GLY A 52 -16.71 18.54 -0.43
C GLY A 52 -17.02 20.02 -0.21
N LEU A 53 -18.27 20.44 -0.37
CA LEU A 53 -18.73 21.81 -0.14
C LEU A 53 -19.41 22.02 1.23
N CYS A 54 -19.77 20.94 1.94
CA CYS A 54 -20.40 21.01 3.25
C CYS A 54 -19.35 20.97 4.38
N ALA A 55 -19.41 21.96 5.28
CA ALA A 55 -18.58 22.03 6.50
C ALA A 55 -18.88 20.93 7.55
N CYS A 56 -19.86 20.05 7.28
CA CYS A 56 -20.32 18.98 8.16
C CYS A 56 -19.88 17.62 7.59
N THR A 57 -18.67 17.17 7.92
CA THR A 57 -18.14 15.89 7.44
C THR A 57 -18.60 14.73 8.32
N ASN A 58 -19.74 14.09 7.99
CA ASN A 58 -20.06 12.77 8.52
C ASN A 58 -19.41 11.70 7.63
N LEU A 59 -18.58 10.82 8.21
CA LEU A 59 -17.91 9.73 7.51
C LEU A 59 -18.91 8.72 6.92
N GLU A 60 -20.08 8.57 7.56
CA GLU A 60 -21.12 7.60 7.17
C GLU A 60 -21.82 7.95 5.85
N SER A 61 -21.98 9.25 5.57
CA SER A 61 -22.60 9.69 4.33
C SER A 61 -21.59 9.70 3.17
N PHE A 62 -20.31 9.91 3.50
CA PHE A 62 -19.20 9.76 2.58
C PHE A 62 -19.01 8.28 2.16
N SER A 63 -19.00 7.35 3.12
CA SER A 63 -18.92 5.92 2.81
C SER A 63 -20.06 5.46 1.89
N ALA A 64 -21.30 5.83 2.21
CA ALA A 64 -22.46 5.47 1.40
C ALA A 64 -22.34 5.96 -0.05
N SER A 65 -21.73 7.14 -0.24
CA SER A 65 -21.55 7.73 -1.57
C SER A 65 -20.41 7.08 -2.35
N ILE A 66 -19.29 6.73 -1.68
CA ILE A 66 -18.17 6.00 -2.30
C ILE A 66 -18.58 4.58 -2.68
N CYS A 67 -19.28 3.86 -1.81
CA CYS A 67 -19.65 2.47 -2.09
C CYS A 67 -20.52 2.30 -3.34
N GLY A 68 -21.19 3.37 -3.76
CA GLY A 68 -21.94 3.39 -5.02
C GLY A 68 -21.09 3.57 -6.28
N LEU A 69 -19.76 3.69 -6.17
CA LEU A 69 -18.80 3.85 -7.28
C LEU A 69 -18.17 2.49 -7.65
N GLN A 70 -18.97 1.57 -8.21
CA GLN A 70 -18.57 0.18 -8.42
C GLN A 70 -17.43 -0.04 -9.44
N HIS A 71 -17.12 0.92 -10.31
CA HIS A 71 -16.02 0.83 -11.29
C HIS A 71 -14.80 1.69 -10.90
N LEU A 72 -14.67 2.00 -9.60
CA LEU A 72 -13.51 2.71 -9.08
C LEU A 72 -12.29 1.79 -9.08
N ILE A 73 -11.18 2.26 -9.66
CA ILE A 73 -9.94 1.48 -9.80
C ILE A 73 -8.90 1.95 -8.79
N GLU A 74 -8.78 3.26 -8.63
CA GLU A 74 -7.77 3.90 -7.82
C GLU A 74 -8.47 4.80 -6.81
N LEU A 75 -8.08 4.66 -5.56
CA LEU A 75 -8.59 5.45 -4.46
C LEU A 75 -7.44 5.92 -3.58
N LYS A 76 -7.33 7.23 -3.42
CA LYS A 76 -6.38 7.85 -2.51
C LYS A 76 -7.12 8.69 -1.47
N LEU A 77 -6.88 8.36 -0.21
CA LEU A 77 -7.38 9.07 0.97
C LEU A 77 -6.20 9.63 1.74
N GLU A 78 -6.19 10.94 1.98
CA GLU A 78 -5.18 11.61 2.80
C GLU A 78 -5.90 12.38 3.90
N GLY A 79 -5.58 12.21 5.18
CA GLY A 79 -6.31 12.96 6.21
C GLY A 79 -5.86 12.73 7.63
N SER A 80 -6.57 13.40 8.53
CA SER A 80 -6.41 13.27 9.99
C SER A 80 -7.73 12.79 10.59
N VAL A 81 -8.24 11.64 10.10
CA VAL A 81 -9.40 10.98 10.71
C VAL A 81 -8.98 9.64 11.31
N PRO A 82 -9.59 9.22 12.43
CA PRO A 82 -9.15 8.04 13.17
C PRO A 82 -9.54 6.71 12.51
N GLU A 83 -10.47 6.75 11.55
CA GLU A 83 -11.01 5.56 10.89
C GLU A 83 -11.13 5.79 9.37
N VAL A 84 -10.93 4.71 8.62
CA VAL A 84 -11.22 4.66 7.18
C VAL A 84 -12.74 4.59 6.98
N PRO A 85 -13.30 5.17 5.90
CA PRO A 85 -14.72 5.05 5.59
C PRO A 85 -15.22 3.61 5.71
N LYS A 86 -16.28 3.42 6.51
CA LYS A 86 -16.96 2.13 6.63
C LYS A 86 -17.34 1.66 5.22
N ASP A 87 -17.24 0.37 4.91
CA ASP A 87 -17.61 -0.22 3.62
C ASP A 87 -16.71 0.10 2.41
N LEU A 88 -15.54 0.74 2.58
CA LEU A 88 -14.56 0.94 1.49
C LEU A 88 -14.20 -0.39 0.77
N TRP A 89 -14.28 -1.49 1.52
CA TRP A 89 -14.06 -2.86 1.06
C TRP A 89 -15.14 -3.42 0.13
N LYS A 90 -16.26 -2.72 -0.09
CA LYS A 90 -17.29 -3.11 -1.09
C LYS A 90 -16.94 -2.70 -2.52
N LEU A 91 -15.81 -2.01 -2.71
CA LEU A 91 -15.33 -1.59 -4.03
C LEU A 91 -14.64 -2.75 -4.75
N GLU A 92 -15.44 -3.62 -5.36
CA GLU A 92 -14.95 -4.85 -6.01
C GLU A 92 -13.95 -4.58 -7.15
N SER A 93 -14.06 -3.44 -7.86
CA SER A 93 -13.16 -3.10 -8.97
C SER A 93 -11.86 -2.41 -8.55
N LEU A 94 -11.62 -2.20 -7.25
CA LEU A 94 -10.48 -1.41 -6.78
C LEU A 94 -9.17 -2.18 -6.97
N GLU A 95 -8.26 -1.61 -7.74
CA GLU A 95 -6.93 -2.17 -8.03
C GLU A 95 -5.81 -1.44 -7.25
N GLN A 96 -6.02 -0.17 -6.87
CA GLN A 96 -5.02 0.65 -6.20
C GLN A 96 -5.64 1.43 -5.03
N LEU A 97 -5.05 1.29 -3.84
CA LEU A 97 -5.50 1.97 -2.63
C LEU A 97 -4.32 2.65 -1.94
N THR A 98 -4.38 3.96 -1.84
CA THR A 98 -3.43 4.77 -1.06
C THR A 98 -4.12 5.39 0.14
N LEU A 99 -3.61 5.12 1.34
CA LEU A 99 -4.06 5.70 2.60
C LEU A 99 -2.91 6.48 3.23
N SER A 100 -3.14 7.78 3.45
CA SER A 100 -2.22 8.67 4.16
C SER A 100 -2.93 9.29 5.36
N MET A 101 -3.10 8.50 6.42
CA MET A 101 -4.02 8.80 7.52
C MET A 101 -3.26 8.97 8.83
N LYS A 102 -3.20 10.20 9.37
CA LYS A 102 -2.35 10.51 10.53
C LYS A 102 -2.87 9.97 11.87
N GLU A 103 -4.18 9.74 11.97
CA GLU A 103 -4.84 9.33 13.21
C GLU A 103 -5.28 7.86 13.22
N ILE A 104 -5.03 7.11 12.14
CA ILE A 104 -5.43 5.71 12.03
C ILE A 104 -4.59 4.83 12.96
N LYS A 105 -5.24 4.03 13.80
CA LYS A 105 -4.57 3.06 14.68
C LYS A 105 -4.63 1.63 14.17
N HIS A 106 -5.74 1.29 13.51
CA HIS A 106 -5.99 -0.04 12.98
C HIS A 106 -6.66 0.08 11.61
N LEU A 107 -6.29 -0.81 10.70
CA LEU A 107 -7.06 -1.04 9.49
C LEU A 107 -8.20 -2.03 9.80
N PRO A 108 -9.37 -1.87 9.16
CA PRO A 108 -10.45 -2.85 9.29
C PRO A 108 -10.05 -4.17 8.64
N ASP A 109 -10.34 -5.31 9.29
CA ASP A 109 -10.03 -6.64 8.75
C ASP A 109 -10.65 -6.90 7.37
N ASN A 110 -11.78 -6.25 7.09
CA ASN A 110 -12.48 -6.36 5.82
C ASN A 110 -11.69 -5.80 4.62
N ILE A 111 -10.60 -5.05 4.82
CA ILE A 111 -9.74 -4.61 3.69
C ILE A 111 -9.23 -5.81 2.88
N CYS A 112 -9.06 -6.96 3.53
CA CYS A 112 -8.63 -8.21 2.91
C CYS A 112 -9.67 -8.83 1.96
N MET A 113 -10.89 -8.25 1.88
CA MET A 113 -11.93 -8.63 0.93
C MET A 113 -11.74 -8.01 -0.46
N LEU A 114 -10.82 -7.05 -0.62
CA LEU A 114 -10.51 -6.41 -1.90
C LEU A 114 -9.70 -7.34 -2.81
N LYS A 115 -10.36 -8.35 -3.41
CA LYS A 115 -9.73 -9.43 -4.18
C LYS A 115 -8.98 -8.98 -5.43
N HIS A 116 -9.34 -7.83 -5.99
CA HIS A 116 -8.72 -7.26 -7.19
C HIS A 116 -7.63 -6.23 -6.90
N LEU A 117 -7.33 -5.97 -5.63
CA LEU A 117 -6.32 -4.99 -5.23
C LEU A 117 -4.92 -5.48 -5.63
N LYS A 118 -4.22 -4.66 -6.41
CA LYS A 118 -2.84 -4.90 -6.88
C LYS A 118 -1.81 -4.08 -6.14
N SER A 119 -2.17 -2.89 -5.68
CA SER A 119 -1.26 -2.01 -4.93
C SER A 119 -1.95 -1.44 -3.69
N LEU A 120 -1.32 -1.61 -2.54
CA LEU A 120 -1.72 -1.02 -1.25
C LEU A 120 -0.58 -0.17 -0.72
N ASP A 121 -0.82 1.13 -0.60
CA ASP A 121 0.14 2.11 -0.08
C ASP A 121 -0.39 2.75 1.20
N LEU A 122 0.28 2.49 2.32
CA LEU A 122 0.07 3.15 3.60
C LEU A 122 1.24 4.09 3.87
N LYS A 123 0.99 5.39 3.74
CA LYS A 123 2.02 6.42 3.85
C LYS A 123 1.79 7.32 5.05
N SER A 124 2.81 7.49 5.89
CA SER A 124 2.74 8.39 7.05
C SER A 124 1.57 8.09 7.99
N CYS A 125 1.18 6.80 8.08
CA CYS A 125 0.22 6.29 9.04
C CYS A 125 0.91 6.07 10.38
N TRP A 126 1.36 7.16 11.02
CA TRP A 126 2.29 7.11 12.15
C TRP A 126 1.75 6.37 13.38
N LEU A 127 0.42 6.35 13.58
CA LEU A 127 -0.23 5.69 14.71
C LEU A 127 -0.70 4.26 14.40
N LEU A 128 -0.51 3.76 13.17
CA LEU A 128 -0.94 2.42 12.79
C LEU A 128 -0.13 1.38 13.56
N GLU A 129 -0.78 0.63 14.45
CA GLU A 129 -0.08 -0.32 15.31
C GLU A 129 0.02 -1.72 14.70
N GLN A 130 -0.99 -2.11 13.91
CA GLN A 130 -1.15 -3.46 13.37
C GLN A 130 -1.82 -3.43 12.00
N LEU A 131 -1.40 -4.35 11.14
CA LEU A 131 -2.12 -4.72 9.91
C LEU A 131 -3.17 -5.80 10.21
N PRO A 132 -4.19 -5.97 9.35
CA PRO A 132 -5.16 -7.05 9.45
C PRO A 132 -4.49 -8.42 9.52
N MET A 133 -5.01 -9.30 10.39
CA MET A 133 -4.41 -10.62 10.58
C MET A 133 -4.50 -11.50 9.32
N ASP A 134 -5.52 -11.30 8.49
CA ASP A 134 -5.74 -12.06 7.24
C ASP A 134 -5.33 -11.27 5.97
N LEU A 135 -4.26 -10.47 6.05
CA LEU A 135 -3.70 -9.74 4.89
C LEU A 135 -3.50 -10.64 3.64
N GLY A 136 -3.24 -11.93 3.88
CA GLY A 136 -3.20 -12.97 2.84
C GLY A 136 -4.46 -13.12 1.99
N GLY A 137 -5.59 -12.54 2.37
CA GLY A 137 -6.81 -12.49 1.58
C GLY A 137 -6.72 -11.58 0.34
N LEU A 138 -5.70 -10.72 0.24
CA LEU A 138 -5.43 -9.86 -0.92
C LEU A 138 -4.72 -10.64 -2.04
N GLU A 139 -5.43 -11.59 -2.65
CA GLU A 139 -4.88 -12.60 -3.56
C GLU A 139 -4.17 -12.03 -4.81
N CYS A 140 -4.57 -10.85 -5.28
CA CYS A 140 -3.98 -10.18 -6.45
C CYS A 140 -2.93 -9.11 -6.10
N LEU A 141 -2.56 -8.94 -4.83
CA LEU A 141 -1.66 -7.87 -4.42
C LEU A 141 -0.25 -8.13 -4.95
N GLU A 142 0.26 -7.17 -5.71
CA GLU A 142 1.60 -7.17 -6.30
C GLU A 142 2.55 -6.24 -5.53
N GLU A 143 2.01 -5.16 -4.95
CA GLU A 143 2.80 -4.15 -4.25
C GLU A 143 2.19 -3.80 -2.89
N LEU A 144 3.01 -3.89 -1.84
CA LEU A 144 2.69 -3.41 -0.50
C LEU A 144 3.71 -2.37 -0.06
N HIS A 145 3.26 -1.13 0.07
CA HIS A 145 4.08 -0.01 0.53
C HIS A 145 3.64 0.42 1.92
N LEU A 146 4.54 0.32 2.91
CA LEU A 146 4.36 0.76 4.28
C LEU A 146 5.48 1.77 4.59
N THR A 147 5.21 3.04 4.34
CA THR A 147 6.20 4.11 4.51
C THR A 147 5.86 4.95 5.74
N ASP A 148 6.85 5.20 6.59
CA ASP A 148 6.68 5.98 7.83
C ASP A 148 5.56 5.42 8.74
N CYS A 149 5.35 4.11 8.77
CA CYS A 149 4.44 3.47 9.73
C CYS A 149 5.18 3.20 11.05
N ILE A 150 5.57 4.28 11.75
CA ILE A 150 6.52 4.22 12.87
C ILE A 150 6.04 3.43 14.10
N SER A 151 4.72 3.29 14.27
CA SER A 151 4.10 2.52 15.38
C SER A 151 3.76 1.08 14.99
N LEU A 152 4.00 0.68 13.73
CA LEU A 152 3.67 -0.65 13.25
C LEU A 152 4.63 -1.65 13.89
N ARG A 153 4.08 -2.61 14.64
CA ARG A 153 4.89 -3.55 15.43
C ARG A 153 5.35 -4.75 14.64
N ASP A 154 4.46 -5.31 13.82
CA ASP A 154 4.71 -6.57 13.13
C ASP A 154 4.04 -6.59 11.76
N ILE A 155 4.58 -7.42 10.86
CA ILE A 155 3.94 -7.82 9.61
C ILE A 155 3.26 -9.18 9.84
N PRO A 156 1.96 -9.33 9.54
CA PRO A 156 1.23 -10.57 9.81
C PRO A 156 1.73 -11.72 8.94
N ASP A 157 1.87 -12.92 9.51
CA ASP A 157 2.33 -14.12 8.79
C ASP A 157 1.48 -14.48 7.57
N SER A 158 0.23 -14.02 7.53
CA SER A 158 -0.65 -14.23 6.37
C SER A 158 -0.15 -13.54 5.11
N ILE A 159 0.76 -12.56 5.18
CA ILE A 159 1.40 -11.97 4.00
C ILE A 159 2.05 -13.04 3.11
N CYS A 160 2.58 -14.11 3.69
CA CYS A 160 3.20 -15.23 2.99
C CYS A 160 2.22 -16.05 2.13
N LYS A 161 0.91 -15.76 2.20
CA LYS A 161 -0.12 -16.35 1.33
C LYS A 161 -0.34 -15.56 0.04
N ILE A 162 0.17 -14.32 -0.06
CA ILE A 162 0.00 -13.44 -1.22
C ILE A 162 0.97 -13.86 -2.32
N LYS A 163 0.53 -14.80 -3.16
CA LYS A 163 1.39 -15.40 -4.21
C LYS A 163 1.86 -14.41 -5.28
N CYS A 164 1.14 -13.32 -5.48
CA CYS A 164 1.46 -12.34 -6.53
C CYS A 164 2.38 -11.21 -6.06
N LEU A 165 2.79 -11.20 -4.78
CA LEU A 165 3.54 -10.07 -4.21
C LEU A 165 4.94 -9.99 -4.81
N LYS A 166 5.25 -8.86 -5.44
CA LYS A 166 6.55 -8.55 -6.05
C LYS A 166 7.35 -7.57 -5.22
N ASN A 167 6.69 -6.58 -4.64
CA ASN A 167 7.34 -5.48 -3.95
C ASN A 167 6.80 -5.34 -2.52
N LEU A 168 7.68 -5.49 -1.54
CA LEU A 168 7.40 -5.21 -0.14
C LEU A 168 8.30 -4.07 0.34
N HIS A 169 7.70 -2.93 0.66
CA HIS A 169 8.40 -1.76 1.15
C HIS A 169 8.02 -1.47 2.60
N LEU A 170 9.00 -1.42 3.48
CA LEU A 170 8.87 -1.10 4.91
C LEU A 170 9.70 0.12 5.35
N PRO A 171 9.94 1.15 4.50
CA PRO A 171 10.85 2.21 4.87
C PRO A 171 10.37 2.98 6.11
N TYR A 172 11.30 3.20 7.04
CA TYR A 172 11.07 3.90 8.31
C TYR A 172 10.00 3.25 9.22
N CYS A 173 9.70 1.96 9.01
CA CYS A 173 8.92 1.14 9.95
C CYS A 173 9.82 0.68 11.11
N ILE A 174 10.16 1.63 11.99
CA ILE A 174 11.20 1.46 13.03
C ILE A 174 10.86 0.42 14.11
N GLN A 175 9.57 0.13 14.34
CA GLN A 175 9.11 -0.85 15.34
C GLN A 175 8.93 -2.26 14.79
N VAL A 176 9.02 -2.44 13.46
CA VAL A 176 8.98 -3.77 12.83
C VAL A 176 10.33 -4.44 13.02
N GLU A 177 10.46 -5.27 14.06
CA GLU A 177 11.73 -5.91 14.44
C GLU A 177 12.02 -7.21 13.69
N LYS A 178 10.99 -7.86 13.15
CA LYS A 178 11.06 -9.17 12.50
C LYS A 178 10.16 -9.21 11.26
N LEU A 179 10.57 -10.04 10.29
CA LEU A 179 9.74 -10.47 9.18
C LEU A 179 9.14 -11.84 9.49
N PRO A 180 8.03 -12.21 8.85
CA PRO A 180 7.47 -13.57 8.94
C PRO A 180 8.52 -14.63 8.59
N GLU A 181 8.60 -15.69 9.38
CA GLU A 181 9.62 -16.74 9.21
C GLU A 181 9.47 -17.50 7.88
N GLU A 182 8.30 -17.44 7.25
CA GLU A 182 7.96 -18.10 5.96
C GLU A 182 7.96 -17.12 4.77
N ILE A 183 8.65 -15.98 4.86
CA ILE A 183 8.71 -14.98 3.78
C ILE A 183 9.23 -15.57 2.45
N GLY A 184 10.04 -16.63 2.51
CA GLY A 184 10.52 -17.38 1.34
C GLY A 184 9.43 -17.99 0.46
N ARG A 185 8.20 -18.12 0.96
CA ARG A 185 7.04 -18.59 0.16
C ARG A 185 6.57 -17.59 -0.89
N LEU A 186 7.03 -16.34 -0.82
CA LEU A 186 6.71 -15.30 -1.79
C LEU A 186 7.55 -15.47 -3.06
N GLU A 187 7.28 -16.51 -3.84
CA GLU A 187 8.09 -16.93 -5.00
C GLU A 187 8.35 -15.84 -6.06
N TYR A 188 7.51 -14.80 -6.10
CA TYR A 188 7.60 -13.67 -7.03
C TYR A 188 8.14 -12.39 -6.40
N LEU A 189 8.61 -12.42 -5.15
CA LEU A 189 9.14 -11.24 -4.48
C LEU A 189 10.47 -10.83 -5.12
N GLU A 190 10.46 -9.67 -5.76
CA GLU A 190 11.59 -9.08 -6.48
C GLU A 190 12.31 -8.02 -5.63
N ILE A 191 11.56 -7.26 -4.83
CA ILE A 191 12.10 -6.15 -4.03
C ILE A 191 11.60 -6.24 -2.58
N LEU A 192 12.56 -6.23 -1.66
CA LEU A 192 12.33 -6.02 -0.24
C LEU A 192 13.07 -4.76 0.23
N ASN A 193 12.34 -3.69 0.52
CA ASN A 193 12.94 -2.45 1.02
C ASN A 193 12.78 -2.33 2.55
N LEU A 194 13.90 -2.39 3.27
CA LEU A 194 14.02 -2.29 4.72
C LEU A 194 14.75 -1.00 5.16
N GLU A 195 14.82 0.02 4.32
CA GLU A 195 15.48 1.29 4.62
C GLU A 195 14.95 1.89 5.93
N GLY A 196 15.80 2.01 6.94
CA GLY A 196 15.41 2.57 8.24
C GLY A 196 14.39 1.70 9.02
N ALA A 197 14.15 0.46 8.61
CA ALA A 197 13.28 -0.47 9.33
C ALA A 197 13.96 -1.05 10.59
N GLY A 198 13.14 -1.44 11.57
CA GLY A 198 13.58 -2.05 12.82
C GLY A 198 14.17 -3.45 12.68
N VAL A 199 14.05 -4.08 11.50
CA VAL A 199 14.35 -5.50 11.26
C VAL A 199 15.77 -5.85 11.69
N SER A 200 15.88 -6.67 12.73
CA SER A 200 17.17 -6.99 13.35
C SER A 200 17.87 -8.18 12.70
N ARG A 201 17.10 -9.11 12.13
CA ARG A 201 17.57 -10.32 11.45
C ARG A 201 16.63 -10.66 10.29
N LEU A 202 17.17 -11.27 9.25
CA LEU A 202 16.36 -11.85 8.18
C LEU A 202 16.02 -13.32 8.53
N PRO A 203 14.80 -13.80 8.22
CA PRO A 203 14.43 -15.20 8.42
C PRO A 203 15.16 -16.12 7.43
N GLU A 204 15.42 -17.37 7.80
CA GLU A 204 16.17 -18.32 6.95
C GLU A 204 15.51 -18.55 5.59
N SER A 205 14.17 -18.57 5.54
CA SER A 205 13.43 -18.77 4.28
C SER A 205 13.68 -17.67 3.25
N ILE A 206 14.17 -16.48 3.64
CA ILE A 206 14.44 -15.42 2.67
C ILE A 206 15.47 -15.84 1.63
N PHE A 207 16.41 -16.72 2.00
CA PHE A 207 17.47 -17.20 1.14
C PHE A 207 16.99 -18.21 0.09
N GLU A 208 15.73 -18.65 0.16
CA GLU A 208 15.08 -19.47 -0.87
C GLU A 208 14.64 -18.62 -2.08
N LEU A 209 14.49 -17.31 -1.90
CA LEU A 209 14.07 -16.37 -2.93
C LEU A 209 15.21 -16.10 -3.92
N LYS A 210 14.92 -16.23 -5.21
CA LYS A 210 15.89 -16.03 -6.29
C LYS A 210 15.86 -14.59 -6.76
N ASP A 211 17.04 -14.00 -6.96
CA ASP A 211 17.20 -12.65 -7.49
C ASP A 211 16.50 -11.56 -6.66
N LEU A 212 16.17 -11.84 -5.39
CA LEU A 212 15.56 -10.87 -4.49
C LEU A 212 16.53 -9.72 -4.25
N ARG A 213 16.09 -8.50 -4.55
CA ARG A 213 16.80 -7.28 -4.20
C ARG A 213 16.41 -6.81 -2.80
N ILE A 214 17.35 -6.79 -1.88
CA ILE A 214 17.15 -6.21 -0.54
C ILE A 214 17.75 -4.81 -0.52
N ILE A 215 16.96 -3.82 -0.14
CA ILE A 215 17.37 -2.42 0.02
C ILE A 215 17.43 -2.11 1.51
N GLY A 216 18.48 -1.43 1.96
CA GLY A 216 18.66 -1.05 3.35
C GLY A 216 19.86 -0.13 3.53
N SER A 217 20.19 0.21 4.77
CA SER A 217 21.44 0.89 5.05
C SER A 217 22.62 -0.08 4.93
N THR A 218 23.78 0.41 4.46
CA THR A 218 25.01 -0.38 4.28
C THR A 218 25.32 -1.23 5.52
N TRP A 219 25.40 -0.60 6.70
CA TRP A 219 25.71 -1.28 7.97
C TRP A 219 24.68 -2.35 8.36
N ARG A 220 23.41 -2.19 7.96
CA ARG A 220 22.35 -3.15 8.27
C ARG A 220 22.44 -4.36 7.35
N LEU A 221 22.68 -4.15 6.07
CA LEU A 221 22.92 -5.24 5.11
C LEU A 221 24.17 -6.04 5.50
N GLU A 222 25.26 -5.38 5.89
CA GLU A 222 26.45 -6.04 6.42
C GLU A 222 26.15 -6.85 7.68
N SER A 223 25.30 -6.35 8.58
CA SER A 223 24.88 -7.08 9.78
C SER A 223 24.05 -8.34 9.48
N TYR A 224 23.44 -8.42 8.30
CA TYR A 224 22.78 -9.63 7.80
C TYR A 224 23.74 -10.62 7.13
N GLY A 225 25.02 -10.27 7.00
CA GLY A 225 26.05 -11.09 6.37
C GLY A 225 26.35 -10.75 4.91
N PHE A 226 25.75 -9.71 4.33
CA PHE A 226 26.06 -9.30 2.95
C PHE A 226 27.38 -8.53 2.89
N THR A 227 28.39 -9.07 2.21
CA THR A 227 29.70 -8.40 2.08
C THR A 227 29.81 -7.56 0.81
N SER A 228 29.01 -7.88 -0.22
CA SER A 228 28.95 -7.17 -1.49
C SER A 228 27.66 -6.35 -1.60
N VAL A 229 27.68 -5.11 -1.11
CA VAL A 229 26.55 -4.16 -1.21
C VAL A 229 26.85 -3.07 -2.24
N THR A 230 25.85 -2.69 -3.02
CA THR A 230 25.96 -1.58 -3.98
C THR A 230 25.35 -0.32 -3.38
N GLU A 231 26.19 0.67 -3.10
CA GLU A 231 25.75 1.97 -2.59
C GLU A 231 25.02 2.77 -3.69
N THR A 232 23.95 3.45 -3.31
CA THR A 232 23.14 4.28 -4.22
C THR A 232 23.12 5.75 -3.83
N SER A 233 23.25 6.05 -2.53
CA SER A 233 23.31 7.40 -1.97
C SER A 233 23.96 7.36 -0.59
N THR A 234 24.09 8.52 0.09
CA THR A 234 24.59 8.58 1.47
C THR A 234 23.66 7.78 2.39
N ASN A 235 24.04 6.55 2.71
CA ASN A 235 23.40 5.60 3.63
C ASN A 235 22.33 4.66 3.07
N ILE A 236 22.11 4.60 1.74
CA ILE A 236 21.22 3.60 1.13
C ILE A 236 22.03 2.72 0.18
N ALA A 237 21.93 1.42 0.40
CA ALA A 237 22.56 0.39 -0.42
C ALA A 237 21.54 -0.70 -0.75
N TYR A 238 21.93 -1.58 -1.66
CA TYR A 238 21.19 -2.81 -1.93
C TYR A 238 22.12 -4.00 -2.17
N CYS A 239 21.60 -5.19 -1.93
CA CYS A 239 22.22 -6.46 -2.30
C CYS A 239 21.20 -7.36 -3.01
N TYR A 240 21.68 -8.44 -3.62
CA TYR A 240 20.84 -9.47 -4.21
C TYR A 240 21.07 -10.81 -3.49
N ILE A 241 19.99 -11.55 -3.24
CA ILE A 241 20.08 -12.97 -2.88
C ILE A 241 20.40 -13.73 -4.17
N GLY A 242 21.64 -14.22 -4.31
CA GLY A 242 22.01 -15.01 -5.49
C GLY A 242 23.49 -15.06 -5.87
N ASN A 243 24.35 -14.22 -5.30
CA ASN A 243 25.78 -14.36 -5.53
C ASN A 243 26.38 -15.33 -4.51
N TYR A 244 26.74 -16.52 -4.99
CA TYR A 244 27.40 -17.65 -4.31
C TYR A 244 28.68 -17.30 -3.49
N PHE A 245 29.02 -16.03 -3.32
CA PHE A 245 30.21 -15.54 -2.63
C PHE A 245 29.94 -14.94 -1.24
N ASP A 246 28.68 -14.71 -0.84
CA ASP A 246 28.35 -14.03 0.43
C ASP A 246 28.02 -14.99 1.60
N LEU A 247 27.93 -16.30 1.38
CA LEU A 247 27.70 -17.28 2.46
C LEU A 247 29.02 -17.90 2.93
N ASN A 248 29.83 -17.12 3.64
CA ASN A 248 30.76 -17.69 4.62
C ASN A 248 30.06 -17.71 5.99
N LEU A 249 29.17 -18.69 6.17
CA LEU A 249 28.68 -19.12 7.49
C LEU A 249 29.51 -20.33 7.96
#